data_AF-A0A1G1HDC4-F1
#
_entry.id   AF-A0A1G1HDC4-F1
#
_cell.length_a   1.000
_cell.length_b   1.000
_cell.length_c   1.000
_cell.angle_alpha   90.00
_cell.angle_beta   90.00
_cell.angle_gamma   90.00
#
_symmetry.space_group_name_H-M   'P 1'
#
loop_
_entity.id
_entity.type
_entity.pdbx_description
1 polymer ?
#
loop_
_entity_poly.entity_id
_entity_poly.type
_entity_poly.pdbx_seq_one_letter_code
_entity_poly.pdbx_strand_id
1 'polypeptide(L)'
;MAEQLYDAGFALFKEGRCEEALGDLNRAQEAFRQIDVKGHPFSNPLPNGISGLANTLFLQGRCCQQLRDYNNAVVFYETSLINSKFEKKKPFQAFQETLHENMAACYEKELETIDAATLAGLLKQEPKIDTAFSFPFSLDKDRIPMARIYELAPERHQQFRAFYERARERDAKSREREKMSDITGKKKMGIYIWGILITVWAAYGLIVVKALLR
;
A
#
# COMPACT_ATOMS: atom_id res chain seq x y z
N MET A 1 8.40 -2.13 28.30
CA MET A 1 9.39 -2.72 27.36
C MET A 1 9.31 -2.10 25.98
N ALA A 2 8.21 -2.22 25.23
CA ALA A 2 8.11 -1.64 23.87
C ALA A 2 8.32 -0.12 23.84
N GLU A 3 7.61 0.63 24.70
CA GLU A 3 7.76 2.08 24.82
C GLU A 3 9.18 2.49 25.25
N GLN A 4 9.79 1.77 26.20
CA GLN A 4 11.16 2.03 26.64
C GLN A 4 12.19 1.85 25.51
N LEU A 5 12.01 0.83 24.66
CA LEU A 5 12.85 0.61 23.47
C LEU A 5 12.65 1.74 22.45
N TYR A 6 11.41 2.20 22.28
CA TYR A 6 11.11 3.36 21.43
C TYR A 6 11.77 4.64 21.97
N ASP A 7 11.64 4.92 23.27
CA ASP A 7 12.20 6.12 23.90
C ASP A 7 13.73 6.12 23.82
N ALA A 8 14.37 4.96 24.00
CA ALA A 8 15.82 4.79 23.82
C ALA A 8 16.25 5.08 22.38
N GLY A 9 15.55 4.49 21.40
CA GLY A 9 15.79 4.76 19.98
C GLY A 9 15.57 6.23 19.61
N PHE A 10 14.56 6.88 20.21
CA PHE A 10 14.30 8.31 20.01
C PHE A 10 15.37 9.21 20.61
N ALA A 11 15.91 8.87 21.79
CA ALA A 11 17.04 9.56 22.39
C ALA A 11 18.29 9.47 21.50
N LEU A 12 18.63 8.26 21.02
CA LEU A 12 19.74 8.03 20.09
C LEU A 12 19.57 8.80 18.77
N PHE A 13 18.35 8.84 18.23
CA PHE A 13 18.04 9.63 17.03
C PHE A 13 18.29 11.12 17.26
N LYS A 14 17.91 11.68 18.42
CA LYS A 14 18.18 13.09 18.75
C LYS A 14 19.67 13.39 18.85
N GLU A 15 20.47 12.41 19.24
CA GLU A 15 21.95 12.49 19.27
C GLU A 15 22.58 12.30 17.87
N GLY A 16 21.77 12.02 16.83
CA GLY A 16 22.26 11.75 15.46
C GLY A 16 22.84 10.34 15.28
N ARG A 17 22.66 9.45 16.26
CA ARG A 17 23.19 8.07 16.26
C ARG A 17 22.21 7.12 15.59
N CYS A 18 21.94 7.35 14.30
CA CYS A 18 20.87 6.66 13.56
C CYS A 18 21.02 5.15 13.49
N GLU A 19 22.24 4.63 13.33
CA GLU A 19 22.47 3.17 13.24
C GLU A 19 22.11 2.47 14.56
N GLU A 20 22.51 3.05 15.68
CA GLU A 20 22.19 2.54 17.01
C GLU A 20 20.69 2.69 17.31
N ALA A 21 20.11 3.84 16.93
CA ALA A 21 18.68 4.07 17.03
C ALA A 21 17.87 3.00 16.28
N LEU A 22 18.28 2.63 15.06
CA LEU A 22 17.63 1.57 14.29
C LEU A 22 17.68 0.21 15.02
N GLY A 23 18.76 -0.08 15.76
CA GLY A 23 18.85 -1.28 16.59
C GLY A 23 17.79 -1.35 17.69
N ASP A 24 17.55 -0.24 18.39
CA ASP A 24 16.52 -0.12 19.42
C ASP A 24 15.11 -0.11 18.83
N LEU A 25 14.92 0.61 17.73
CA LEU A 25 13.63 0.74 17.06
C LEU A 25 13.20 -0.57 16.41
N ASN A 26 14.11 -1.39 15.87
CA ASN A 26 13.78 -2.73 15.37
C ASN A 26 13.23 -3.62 16.48
N ARG A 27 13.81 -3.54 17.69
CA ARG A 27 13.31 -4.28 18.86
C ARG A 27 11.96 -3.72 19.33
N ALA A 28 11.79 -2.40 19.31
CA ALA A 28 10.51 -1.76 19.63
C ALA A 28 9.41 -2.17 18.64
N GLN A 29 9.70 -2.18 17.35
CA GLN A 29 8.78 -2.58 16.27
C GLN A 29 8.27 -4.00 16.49
N GLU A 30 9.17 -4.95 16.78
CA GLU A 30 8.80 -6.33 17.04
C GLU A 30 7.93 -6.45 18.31
N ALA A 31 8.29 -5.73 19.37
CA ALA A 31 7.51 -5.71 20.60
C ALA A 31 6.09 -5.12 20.39
N PHE A 32 5.98 -4.01 19.64
CA PHE A 32 4.67 -3.41 19.30
C PHE A 32 3.84 -4.32 18.39
N ARG A 33 4.45 -4.99 17.39
CA ARG A 33 3.74 -5.98 16.58
C ARG A 33 3.14 -7.10 17.42
N GLN A 34 3.88 -7.61 18.42
CA GLN A 34 3.36 -8.64 19.31
C GLN A 34 2.22 -8.14 20.20
N ILE A 35 2.24 -6.88 20.60
CA ILE A 35 1.15 -6.23 21.34
C ILE A 35 -0.09 -6.12 20.43
N ASP A 36 0.09 -5.64 19.20
CA ASP A 36 -0.99 -5.44 18.23
C ASP A 36 -1.62 -6.76 17.76
N VAL A 37 -0.84 -7.85 17.69
CA VAL A 37 -1.38 -9.20 17.38
C VAL A 37 -2.17 -9.77 18.56
N LYS A 38 -1.78 -9.47 19.80
CA LYS A 38 -2.41 -9.99 21.03
C LYS A 38 -3.59 -9.14 21.51
N GLY A 39 -3.79 -7.96 20.95
CA GLY A 39 -4.80 -7.00 21.36
C GLY A 39 -5.31 -6.17 20.20
N HIS A 40 -5.98 -5.06 20.50
CA HIS A 40 -6.29 -4.07 19.47
C HIS A 40 -5.01 -3.23 19.21
N PRO A 41 -4.69 -2.81 17.97
CA PRO A 41 -3.49 -2.00 17.66
C PRO A 41 -3.38 -0.66 18.40
N PHE A 42 -4.41 -0.32 19.16
CA PHE A 42 -4.60 0.91 19.92
C PHE A 42 -4.70 0.65 21.42
N SER A 43 -4.32 -0.54 21.86
CA SER A 43 -4.28 -0.86 23.30
C SER A 43 -3.22 -0.01 24.01
N ASN A 44 -2.17 0.45 23.30
CA ASN A 44 -1.08 1.26 23.85
C ASN A 44 -0.63 2.34 22.85
N PRO A 45 -1.40 3.44 22.67
CA PRO A 45 -0.91 4.58 21.91
C PRO A 45 0.17 5.32 22.69
N LEU A 46 1.15 5.87 21.99
CA LEU A 46 2.13 6.77 22.60
C LEU A 46 1.49 8.10 23.02
N PRO A 47 2.17 8.97 23.79
CA PRO A 47 1.58 10.21 24.31
C PRO A 47 0.99 11.16 23.25
N ASN A 48 1.45 11.06 21.99
CA ASN A 48 0.90 11.80 20.85
C ASN A 48 -0.40 11.22 20.28
N GLY A 49 -0.94 10.15 20.87
CA GLY A 49 -2.18 9.50 20.45
C GLY A 49 -2.04 8.61 19.21
N ILE A 50 -0.82 8.43 18.71
CA ILE A 50 -0.49 7.59 17.56
C ILE A 50 -0.02 6.21 18.06
N SER A 51 -0.34 5.13 17.35
CA SER A 51 0.11 3.77 17.72
C SER A 51 1.63 3.71 17.87
N GLY A 52 2.12 2.92 18.83
CA GLY A 52 3.56 2.75 19.04
C GLY A 52 4.26 2.20 17.80
N LEU A 53 3.61 1.30 17.06
CA LEU A 53 4.13 0.75 15.81
C LEU A 53 4.29 1.82 14.73
N ALA A 54 3.27 2.66 14.50
CA ALA A 54 3.34 3.71 13.49
C ALA A 54 4.44 4.74 13.81
N ASN A 55 4.56 5.16 15.08
CA ASN A 55 5.64 6.05 15.52
C ASN A 55 7.02 5.44 15.33
N THR A 56 7.18 4.16 15.68
CA THR A 56 8.46 3.44 15.55
C THR A 56 8.89 3.40 14.09
N LEU A 57 7.96 3.00 13.20
CA LEU A 57 8.20 2.97 11.76
C LEU A 57 8.53 4.35 11.19
N PHE A 58 7.80 5.39 11.62
CA PHE A 58 8.10 6.77 11.21
C PHE A 58 9.52 7.19 11.60
N LEU A 59 9.94 6.86 12.82
CA LEU A 59 11.27 7.19 13.33
C LEU A 59 12.39 6.38 12.66
N GLN A 60 12.13 5.11 12.32
CA GLN A 60 13.04 4.31 11.47
C GLN A 60 13.21 4.95 10.09
N GLY A 61 12.11 5.41 9.48
CA GLY A 61 12.16 6.17 8.22
C GLY A 61 13.03 7.41 8.34
N ARG A 62 12.90 8.18 9.43
CA ARG A 62 13.74 9.36 9.71
C ARG A 62 15.21 9.01 9.88
N CYS A 63 15.54 7.90 10.54
CA CYS A 63 16.91 7.41 10.66
C CYS A 63 17.49 7.04 9.28
N CYS A 64 16.76 6.26 8.47
CA CYS A 64 17.17 5.92 7.11
C CYS A 64 17.37 7.16 6.24
N GLN A 65 16.48 8.15 6.34
CA GLN A 65 16.61 9.41 5.61
C GLN A 65 17.87 10.20 6.02
N GLN A 66 18.21 10.25 7.32
CA GLN A 66 19.46 10.87 7.79
C GLN A 66 20.72 10.13 7.29
N LEU A 67 20.63 8.81 7.18
CA LEU A 67 21.67 7.95 6.60
C LEU A 67 21.69 7.97 5.06
N ARG A 68 20.81 8.75 4.41
CA ARG A 68 20.65 8.83 2.94
C ARG A 68 20.21 7.52 2.28
N ASP A 69 19.62 6.61 3.05
CA ASP A 69 18.99 5.39 2.57
C ASP A 69 17.51 5.65 2.27
N TYR A 70 17.26 6.41 1.21
CA TYR A 70 15.91 6.88 0.86
C TYR A 70 14.95 5.75 0.48
N ASN A 71 15.46 4.65 -0.10
CA ASN A 71 14.66 3.50 -0.48
C ASN A 71 14.04 2.83 0.76
N ASN A 72 14.86 2.55 1.78
CA ASN A 72 14.34 1.99 3.03
C ASN A 72 13.49 3.02 3.79
N ALA A 73 13.83 4.31 3.73
CA ALA A 73 13.02 5.35 4.35
C ALA A 73 11.58 5.37 3.81
N VAL A 74 11.40 5.31 2.49
CA VAL A 74 10.07 5.23 1.85
C VAL A 74 9.29 4.01 2.33
N VAL A 75 9.92 2.83 2.39
CA VAL A 75 9.27 1.61 2.88
C VAL A 75 8.76 1.78 4.31
N PHE A 76 9.58 2.36 5.19
CA PHE A 76 9.20 2.63 6.57
C PHE A 76 8.07 3.65 6.67
N TYR A 77 8.10 4.74 5.90
CA TYR A 77 7.02 5.74 5.91
C TYR A 77 5.70 5.19 5.38
N GLU A 78 5.72 4.41 4.29
CA GLU A 78 4.49 3.80 3.74
C GLU A 78 3.89 2.81 4.73
N THR A 79 4.75 2.00 5.36
CA THR A 79 4.32 1.06 6.39
C THR A 79 3.78 1.81 7.61
N SER A 80 4.41 2.91 8.02
CA SER A 80 3.94 3.77 9.11
C SER A 80 2.54 4.34 8.80
N LEU A 81 2.35 4.89 7.59
CA LEU A 81 1.06 5.43 7.15
C LEU A 81 -0.04 4.37 7.14
N ILE A 82 0.27 3.13 6.74
CA ILE A 82 -0.68 2.01 6.79
C ILE A 82 -1.08 1.68 8.23
N ASN A 83 -0.11 1.66 9.14
CA ASN A 83 -0.33 1.31 10.55
C ASN A 83 -0.92 2.46 11.39
N SER A 84 -1.03 3.66 10.82
CA SER A 84 -1.66 4.81 11.45
C SER A 84 -3.12 5.03 11.00
N LYS A 85 -3.66 4.19 10.09
CA LYS A 85 -4.94 4.41 9.36
C LYS A 85 -6.23 4.47 10.19
N PHE A 86 -6.23 4.12 11.48
CA PHE A 86 -7.46 4.11 12.28
C PHE A 86 -7.59 5.28 13.27
N GLU A 87 -6.74 6.29 13.15
CA GLU A 87 -6.69 7.42 14.08
C GLU A 87 -7.50 8.60 13.54
N LYS A 88 -8.51 9.04 14.31
CA LYS A 88 -9.44 10.11 13.90
C LYS A 88 -9.33 11.38 14.75
N LYS A 89 -8.28 11.53 15.57
CA LYS A 89 -8.10 12.66 16.49
C LYS A 89 -7.10 13.68 15.93
N LYS A 90 -7.22 14.95 16.30
CA LYS A 90 -6.36 16.06 15.83
C LYS A 90 -4.84 15.80 15.83
N PRO A 91 -4.23 15.14 16.84
CA PRO A 91 -2.79 14.82 16.81
C PRO A 91 -2.34 14.00 15.58
N PHE A 92 -3.27 13.25 14.97
CA PHE A 92 -3.05 12.48 13.76
C PHE A 92 -2.76 13.35 12.53
N GLN A 93 -3.39 14.53 12.41
CA GLN A 93 -3.21 15.40 11.25
C GLN A 93 -1.77 15.91 11.15
N ALA A 94 -1.23 16.43 12.24
CA ALA A 94 0.15 16.92 12.28
C ALA A 94 1.18 15.81 12.05
N PHE A 95 0.93 14.61 12.60
CA PHE A 95 1.74 13.42 12.31
C PHE A 95 1.70 13.07 10.82
N GLN A 96 0.50 13.01 10.24
CA GLN A 96 0.31 12.65 8.84
C GLN A 96 0.94 13.67 7.89
N GLU A 97 0.81 14.97 8.16
CA GLU A 97 1.47 16.04 7.41
C GLU A 97 2.99 15.85 7.43
N THR A 98 3.57 15.70 8.63
CA THR A 98 5.02 15.48 8.79
C THR A 98 5.46 14.21 8.04
N LEU A 99 4.69 13.12 8.14
CA LEU A 99 4.98 11.87 7.46
C LEU A 99 4.95 12.05 5.94
N HIS A 100 3.91 12.69 5.39
CA HIS A 100 3.79 12.95 3.97
C HIS A 100 4.92 13.84 3.45
N GLU A 101 5.32 14.87 4.20
CA GLU A 101 6.44 15.75 3.83
C GLU A 101 7.76 14.98 3.73
N ASN A 102 8.10 14.17 4.74
CA ASN A 102 9.34 13.39 4.74
C ASN A 102 9.32 12.31 3.65
N MET A 103 8.18 11.64 3.45
CA MET A 103 8.01 10.66 2.39
C MET A 103 8.15 11.28 0.99
N ALA A 104 7.52 12.44 0.75
CA ALA A 104 7.64 13.16 -0.50
C ALA A 104 9.10 13.54 -0.77
N ALA A 105 9.83 14.06 0.24
CA ALA A 105 11.24 14.37 0.11
C ALA A 105 12.10 13.13 -0.24
N CYS A 106 11.76 11.95 0.26
CA CYS A 106 12.47 10.72 -0.13
C CYS A 106 12.20 10.34 -1.59
N TYR A 107 10.95 10.47 -2.06
CA TYR A 107 10.62 10.26 -3.47
C TYR A 107 11.27 11.30 -4.39
N GLU A 108 11.43 12.56 -3.95
CA GLU A 108 12.23 13.56 -4.69
C GLU A 108 13.66 13.07 -4.90
N LYS A 109 14.28 12.52 -3.84
CA LYS A 109 15.64 11.97 -3.92
C LYS A 109 15.75 10.74 -4.81
N GLU A 110 14.73 9.89 -4.84
CA GLU A 110 14.67 8.77 -5.79
C GLU A 110 14.59 9.29 -7.24
N LEU A 111 13.74 10.28 -7.51
CA LEU A 111 13.60 10.87 -8.85
C LEU A 111 14.84 11.64 -9.32
N GLU A 112 15.60 12.25 -8.41
CA GLU A 112 16.90 12.89 -8.74
C GLU A 112 17.93 11.89 -9.32
N THR A 113 17.77 10.59 -9.08
CA THR A 113 18.65 9.55 -9.64
C THR A 113 18.34 9.24 -11.11
N ILE A 114 17.18 9.64 -11.60
CA ILE A 114 16.72 9.40 -12.98
C ILE A 114 17.08 10.62 -13.82
N ASP A 115 17.76 10.41 -14.94
CA ASP A 115 18.08 11.52 -15.85
C ASP A 115 16.81 12.12 -16.48
N ALA A 116 16.89 13.40 -16.83
CA ALA A 116 15.73 14.16 -17.31
C ALA A 116 15.13 13.60 -18.62
N ALA A 117 15.94 12.98 -19.50
CA ALA A 117 15.46 12.43 -20.75
C ALA A 117 14.66 11.14 -20.50
N THR A 118 15.17 10.26 -19.63
CA THR A 118 14.46 9.07 -19.18
C THR A 118 13.17 9.44 -18.48
N LEU A 119 13.20 10.40 -17.55
CA LEU A 119 12.00 10.87 -16.85
C LEU A 119 10.95 11.41 -17.83
N ALA A 120 11.35 12.26 -18.78
CA ALA A 120 10.45 12.78 -19.81
C ALA A 120 9.87 11.67 -20.70
N GLY A 121 10.65 10.62 -20.99
CA GLY A 121 10.19 9.43 -21.69
C GLY A 121 9.13 8.67 -20.91
N LEU A 122 9.38 8.41 -19.62
CA LEU A 122 8.45 7.72 -18.72
C LEU A 122 7.12 8.46 -18.59
N LEU A 123 7.15 9.79 -18.51
CA LEU A 123 5.95 10.63 -18.44
C LEU A 123 5.10 10.58 -19.72
N LYS A 124 5.71 10.38 -20.90
CA LYS A 124 4.96 10.35 -22.18
C LYS A 124 4.33 8.99 -22.46
N GLN A 125 5.04 7.92 -22.12
CA GLN A 125 4.61 6.55 -22.37
C GLN A 125 3.36 6.17 -21.59
N GLU A 126 2.54 5.26 -22.15
CA GLU A 126 1.41 4.72 -21.42
C GLU A 126 1.88 3.79 -20.28
N PRO A 127 1.34 3.95 -19.05
CA PRO A 127 1.67 3.08 -17.95
C PRO A 127 1.07 1.68 -18.13
N LYS A 128 1.86 0.65 -17.83
CA LYS A 128 1.32 -0.69 -17.60
C LYS A 128 0.68 -0.70 -16.21
N ILE A 129 -0.50 -1.33 -16.11
CA ILE A 129 -1.25 -1.45 -14.86
C ILE A 129 -1.28 -2.91 -14.43
N ASP A 130 -0.80 -3.18 -13.22
CA ASP A 130 -1.04 -4.40 -12.48
C ASP A 130 -2.16 -4.17 -11.46
N THR A 131 -3.33 -4.71 -11.77
CA THR A 131 -4.55 -4.54 -10.98
C THR A 131 -4.53 -5.30 -9.65
N ALA A 132 -3.56 -6.19 -9.43
CA ALA A 132 -3.38 -6.89 -8.15
C ALA A 132 -3.04 -5.92 -6.99
N PHE A 133 -2.41 -4.79 -7.29
CA PHE A 133 -2.06 -3.77 -6.31
C PHE A 133 -3.01 -2.58 -6.41
N SER A 134 -3.14 -1.76 -5.36
CA SER A 134 -3.90 -0.49 -5.44
C SER A 134 -3.05 0.61 -6.06
N PHE A 135 -3.67 1.51 -6.82
CA PHE A 135 -3.01 2.74 -7.27
C PHE A 135 -2.44 3.55 -6.09
N PRO A 136 -1.24 4.16 -6.19
CA PRO A 136 -0.34 4.18 -7.36
C PRO A 136 0.59 2.97 -7.49
N PHE A 137 0.56 2.01 -6.56
CA PHE A 137 1.41 0.81 -6.59
C PHE A 137 1.01 -0.22 -7.67
N SER A 138 -0.09 0.02 -8.39
CA SER A 138 -0.43 -0.71 -9.61
C SER A 138 0.41 -0.31 -10.82
N LEU A 139 1.23 0.74 -10.72
CA LEU A 139 2.14 1.17 -11.77
C LEU A 139 3.45 0.36 -11.73
N ASP A 140 4.18 0.38 -12.85
CA ASP A 140 5.56 -0.11 -12.88
C ASP A 140 6.43 0.64 -11.84
N LYS A 141 7.40 -0.06 -11.24
CA LYS A 141 8.24 0.46 -10.14
C LYS A 141 8.78 1.86 -10.42
N ASP A 142 9.33 2.08 -11.62
CA ASP A 142 9.97 3.35 -12.01
C ASP A 142 8.98 4.51 -12.14
N ARG A 143 7.67 4.22 -12.17
CA ARG A 143 6.58 5.20 -12.31
C ARG A 143 5.87 5.53 -11.01
N ILE A 144 6.03 4.69 -9.99
CA ILE A 144 5.43 4.88 -8.67
C ILE A 144 5.86 6.23 -8.06
N PRO A 145 7.16 6.62 -8.05
CA PRO A 145 7.58 7.87 -7.42
C PRO A 145 6.89 9.11 -8.00
N MET A 146 6.72 9.18 -9.33
CA MET A 146 6.03 10.29 -10.01
C MET A 146 4.56 10.42 -9.59
N ALA A 147 3.85 9.30 -9.50
CA ALA A 147 2.45 9.33 -9.10
C ALA A 147 2.31 9.62 -7.61
N ARG A 148 3.17 9.00 -6.79
CA ARG A 148 3.09 9.08 -5.33
C ARG A 148 3.47 10.47 -4.82
N ILE A 149 4.51 11.09 -5.38
CA ILE A 149 4.91 12.45 -4.98
C ILE A 149 3.82 13.49 -5.31
N TYR A 150 3.12 13.31 -6.43
CA TYR A 150 1.96 14.17 -6.77
C TYR A 150 0.79 13.95 -5.82
N GLU A 151 0.54 12.71 -5.40
CA GLU A 151 -0.51 12.41 -4.40
C GLU A 151 -0.20 13.03 -3.02
N LEU A 152 1.07 13.02 -2.62
CA LEU A 152 1.51 13.56 -1.33
C LEU A 152 1.59 15.08 -1.30
N ALA A 153 2.00 15.71 -2.40
CA ALA A 153 2.20 17.16 -2.48
C ALA A 153 1.87 17.73 -3.88
N PRO A 154 0.57 17.77 -4.26
CA PRO A 154 0.16 18.12 -5.62
C PRO A 154 0.60 19.54 -6.02
N GLU A 155 0.54 20.50 -5.09
CA GLU A 155 0.91 21.90 -5.36
C GLU A 155 2.39 22.08 -5.70
N ARG A 156 3.28 21.22 -5.17
CA ARG A 156 4.73 21.28 -5.45
C ARG A 156 5.12 20.54 -6.73
N HIS A 157 4.32 19.58 -7.17
CA HIS A 157 4.68 18.66 -8.26
C HIS A 157 3.69 18.65 -9.42
N GLN A 158 3.16 19.83 -9.75
CA GLN A 158 2.22 20.02 -10.87
C GLN A 158 2.71 19.44 -12.21
N GLN A 159 4.03 19.35 -12.41
CA GLN A 159 4.64 18.71 -13.59
C GLN A 159 4.23 17.25 -13.79
N PHE A 160 3.85 16.53 -12.73
CA PHE A 160 3.41 15.13 -12.79
C PHE A 160 1.88 14.98 -12.90
N ARG A 161 1.11 16.07 -12.82
CA ARG A 161 -0.36 16.04 -12.82
C ARG A 161 -0.95 15.31 -14.02
N ALA A 162 -0.53 15.68 -15.23
CA ALA A 162 -1.05 15.09 -16.45
C ALA A 162 -0.69 13.60 -16.60
N PHE A 163 0.45 13.18 -16.04
CA PHE A 163 0.79 11.76 -15.94
C PHE A 163 -0.10 11.05 -14.93
N TYR A 164 -0.23 11.60 -13.72
CA TYR A 164 -1.04 11.04 -12.64
C TYR A 164 -2.51 10.83 -13.05
N GLU A 165 -3.15 11.86 -13.62
CA GLU A 165 -4.55 11.80 -14.03
C GLU A 165 -4.78 10.70 -15.09
N ARG A 166 -3.92 10.63 -16.11
CA ARG A 166 -3.99 9.57 -17.14
C ARG A 166 -3.75 8.18 -16.56
N ALA A 167 -2.74 8.04 -15.69
CA ALA A 167 -2.41 6.77 -15.06
C ALA A 167 -3.55 6.27 -14.17
N ARG A 168 -4.17 7.17 -13.39
CA ARG A 168 -5.32 6.88 -12.53
C ARG A 168 -6.57 6.50 -13.32
N GLU A 169 -6.86 7.22 -14.41
CA GLU A 169 -7.98 6.89 -15.30
C GLU A 169 -7.77 5.52 -15.95
N ARG A 170 -6.54 5.21 -16.36
CA ARG A 170 -6.18 3.91 -16.92
C ARG A 170 -6.37 2.79 -15.91
N ASP A 171 -5.89 2.97 -14.68
CA ASP A 171 -6.07 2.01 -13.59
C ASP A 171 -7.55 1.72 -13.34
N ALA A 172 -8.38 2.77 -13.23
CA ALA A 172 -9.82 2.63 -13.06
C ALA A 172 -10.47 1.83 -14.20
N LYS A 173 -10.16 2.18 -15.46
CA LYS A 173 -10.67 1.46 -16.64
C LYS A 173 -10.22 -0.01 -16.68
N SER A 174 -8.98 -0.31 -16.30
CA SER A 174 -8.48 -1.69 -16.25
C SER A 174 -9.24 -2.51 -15.21
N ARG A 175 -9.47 -1.98 -14.00
CA ARG A 175 -10.25 -2.65 -12.96
C ARG A 175 -11.71 -2.87 -13.34
N GLU A 176 -12.32 -1.90 -14.02
CA GLU A 176 -13.69 -2.06 -14.52
C GLU A 176 -13.80 -3.18 -15.55
N ARG A 177 -12.84 -3.27 -16.48
CA ARG A 177 -12.78 -4.34 -17.49
C ARG A 177 -12.64 -5.72 -16.85
N GLU A 178 -11.78 -5.86 -15.85
CA GLU A 178 -11.60 -7.13 -15.13
C GLU A 178 -12.86 -7.56 -14.37
N LYS A 179 -13.51 -6.64 -13.67
CA LYS A 179 -14.80 -6.92 -13.02
C LYS A 179 -15.83 -7.42 -14.03
N MET A 180 -15.89 -6.79 -15.20
CA MET A 180 -16.84 -7.18 -16.26
C MET A 180 -16.47 -8.54 -16.90
N SER A 181 -15.18 -8.85 -17.08
CA SER A 181 -14.75 -10.17 -17.55
C SER A 181 -15.08 -11.27 -16.55
N ASP A 182 -14.90 -11.03 -15.26
CA ASP A 182 -15.24 -11.99 -14.20
C ASP A 182 -16.74 -12.26 -14.14
N ILE A 183 -17.56 -11.22 -14.24
CA ILE A 183 -19.02 -11.36 -14.29
C ILE A 183 -19.42 -12.19 -15.51
N THR A 184 -18.81 -11.92 -16.66
CA THR A 184 -19.09 -12.64 -17.91
C THR A 184 -18.64 -14.10 -17.83
N GLY A 185 -17.47 -14.37 -17.24
CA GLY A 185 -16.95 -15.71 -17.00
C GLY A 185 -17.85 -16.52 -16.07
N LYS A 186 -18.28 -15.93 -14.94
CA LYS A 186 -19.22 -16.55 -14.01
C LYS A 186 -20.57 -16.87 -14.66
N LYS A 187 -21.10 -15.98 -15.49
CA LYS A 187 -22.33 -16.23 -16.26
C LYS A 187 -22.18 -17.41 -17.22
N LYS A 188 -21.08 -17.47 -17.99
CA LYS A 188 -20.80 -18.60 -18.91
C LYS A 188 -20.67 -19.93 -18.16
N MET A 189 -19.98 -19.94 -17.02
CA MET A 189 -19.85 -21.12 -16.17
C MET A 189 -21.21 -21.59 -15.62
N GLY A 190 -22.06 -20.66 -15.19
CA GLY A 190 -23.42 -20.96 -14.74
C GLY A 190 -24.28 -21.60 -15.83
N ILE A 191 -24.20 -21.10 -17.08
CA ILE A 191 -24.90 -21.69 -18.23
C ILE A 191 -24.43 -23.13 -18.48
N TYR A 192 -23.12 -23.38 -18.41
CA TYR A 192 -22.55 -24.70 -18.63
C TYR A 192 -22.99 -25.71 -17.55
N ILE A 193 -22.97 -25.31 -16.28
CA ILE A 193 -23.43 -26.15 -15.15
C ILE A 193 -24.91 -26.51 -15.33
N TRP A 194 -25.77 -25.54 -15.67
CA TRP A 194 -27.19 -25.79 -15.93
C TRP A 194 -27.40 -26.72 -17.12
N GLY A 195 -26.62 -26.58 -18.19
CA GLY A 195 -26.66 -27.48 -19.34
C GLY A 195 -26.38 -28.93 -18.94
N ILE A 196 -25.34 -29.19 -18.13
CA ILE A 196 -25.03 -30.53 -17.61
C ILE A 196 -26.15 -31.05 -16.70
N LEU A 197 -26.70 -30.20 -15.84
CA LEU A 197 -27.75 -30.62 -14.92
C LEU A 197 -29.01 -31.06 -15.66
N ILE A 198 -29.40 -30.34 -16.72
CA ILE A 198 -30.54 -30.66 -17.59
C ILE A 198 -30.32 -32.00 -18.31
N THR A 199 -29.12 -32.23 -18.85
CA THR A 199 -28.83 -33.49 -19.56
C THR A 199 -28.86 -34.69 -18.62
N VAL A 200 -28.30 -34.56 -17.41
CA VAL A 200 -28.37 -35.59 -16.37
C VAL A 200 -29.83 -35.84 -15.95
N TRP A 201 -30.63 -34.80 -15.76
CA TRP A 201 -32.05 -34.92 -15.41
C TRP A 201 -32.87 -35.62 -16.50
N ALA A 202 -32.63 -35.27 -17.77
CA ALA A 202 -33.30 -35.90 -18.91
C ALA A 202 -32.92 -37.38 -19.04
N ALA A 203 -31.65 -37.72 -18.87
CA ALA A 203 -31.17 -39.10 -18.88
C ALA A 203 -31.77 -39.92 -17.72
N TYR A 204 -31.81 -39.34 -16.52
CA TYR A 204 -32.44 -39.97 -15.35
C TYR A 204 -33.96 -40.19 -15.57
N GLY A 205 -34.67 -39.19 -16.08
CA GLY A 205 -36.09 -39.30 -16.41
C GLY A 205 -36.38 -40.43 -17.41
N LEU A 206 -35.55 -40.57 -18.46
CA LEU A 206 -35.66 -41.67 -19.43
C LEU A 206 -35.46 -43.05 -18.78
N ILE A 207 -34.52 -43.17 -17.84
CA ILE A 207 -34.26 -44.42 -17.10
C ILE A 207 -35.47 -44.77 -16.22
N VAL A 208 -36.01 -43.80 -15.47
CA VAL A 208 -37.16 -44.01 -14.58
C VAL A 208 -38.42 -44.38 -15.36
N VAL A 209 -38.70 -43.70 -16.48
CA VAL A 209 -39.85 -44.03 -17.35
C VAL A 209 -39.71 -45.45 -17.91
N LYS A 210 -38.51 -45.85 -18.35
CA LYS A 210 -38.24 -47.23 -18.79
C LYS A 210 -38.44 -48.25 -17.67
N ALA A 211 -38.13 -47.90 -16.43
CA ALA A 211 -38.30 -48.79 -15.28
C ALA A 211 -39.78 -48.94 -14.86
N LEU A 212 -40.60 -47.91 -15.03
CA LEU A 212 -42.04 -47.92 -14.69
C LEU A 212 -42.93 -48.56 -15.76
N LEU A 213 -42.44 -48.67 -17.01
CA LEU A 213 -43.14 -49.31 -18.12
C LEU A 213 -42.81 -50.82 -18.28
N ARG A 214 -42.07 -51.40 -17.33
CA ARG A 214 -41.83 -52.83 -17.19
C ARG A 214 -42.62 -53.38 -16.01
#